data_AF-A0A0H4BDU0-F1
#
_entry.id   AF-A0A0H4BDU0-F1
#
_cell.length_a   1.000
_cell.length_b   1.000
_cell.length_c   1.000
_cell.angle_alpha   90.00
_cell.angle_beta   90.00
_cell.angle_gamma   90.00
#
_symmetry.space_group_name_H-M   'P 1'
#
loop_
_entity.id
_entity.type
_entity.pdbx_description
1 polymer ?
#
loop_
_entity_poly.entity_id
_entity_poly.type
_entity_poly.pdbx_seq_one_letter_code
_entity_poly.pdbx_strand_id
1 'polypeptide(L)'
;MKVIHLAIATNEIDKSVKDYTERLGKEPSIVVPDEYALWRTEQINLSIRQDASCNPGELRHLGFEDSNAKEFTASKDVNGILWESFSAEQQAEEINKFWPNAHYQPNEAG
;
A
#
# COMPACT_ATOMS: atom_id res chain seq x y z
N MET A 1 15.17 6.63 -5.07
CA MET A 1 15.25 6.05 -3.70
C MET A 1 14.24 4.92 -3.63
N LYS A 2 14.53 3.86 -2.86
CA LYS A 2 13.61 2.74 -2.65
C LYS A 2 13.11 2.75 -1.21
N VAL A 3 11.80 2.68 -1.04
CA VAL A 3 11.12 2.51 0.25
C VAL A 3 10.42 1.16 0.24
N ILE A 4 10.55 0.36 1.31
CA ILE A 4 9.91 -0.95 1.35
C ILE A 4 8.39 -0.77 1.27
N HIS A 5 7.76 -1.51 0.37
CA HIS A 5 6.31 -1.60 0.29
C HIS A 5 5.83 -2.89 0.94
N LEU A 6 4.81 -2.78 1.78
CA LEU A 6 4.15 -3.89 2.45
C LEU A 6 2.65 -3.76 2.25
N ALA A 7 2.00 -4.79 1.70
CA ALA A 7 0.56 -4.84 1.60
C ALA A 7 -0.01 -6.05 2.34
N ILE A 8 -0.94 -5.80 3.25
CA ILE A 8 -1.60 -6.86 4.02
C ILE A 8 -3.12 -6.81 3.84
N ALA A 9 -3.77 -7.94 4.03
CA ALA A 9 -5.23 -8.01 4.08
C ALA A 9 -5.74 -7.64 5.49
N THR A 10 -6.92 -7.02 5.56
CA THR A 10 -7.66 -6.78 6.81
C THR A 10 -9.15 -6.94 6.56
N ASN A 11 -9.93 -7.20 7.60
CA ASN A 11 -11.40 -7.19 7.57
C ASN A 11 -12.01 -6.04 8.39
N GLU A 12 -11.16 -5.17 8.97
CA GLU A 12 -11.56 -4.16 9.94
C GLU A 12 -10.80 -2.85 9.65
N ILE A 13 -11.08 -2.23 8.49
CA ILE A 13 -10.34 -1.06 7.98
C ILE A 13 -10.25 0.06 9.03
N ASP A 14 -11.38 0.48 9.63
CA ASP A 14 -11.39 1.56 10.61
C ASP A 14 -10.55 1.27 11.86
N LYS A 15 -10.52 0.02 12.32
CA LYS A 15 -9.71 -0.38 13.49
C LYS A 15 -8.25 -0.46 13.11
N SER A 16 -7.92 -1.03 11.95
CA SER A 16 -6.57 -1.10 11.44
C SER A 16 -5.99 0.29 11.16
N VAL A 17 -6.81 1.24 10.67
CA VAL A 17 -6.38 2.62 10.46
C VAL A 17 -5.94 3.27 11.78
N LYS A 18 -6.73 3.11 12.84
CA LYS A 18 -6.37 3.64 14.17
C LYS A 18 -5.09 3.01 14.71
N ASP A 19 -5.00 1.67 14.69
CA ASP A 19 -3.84 0.94 15.20
C ASP A 19 -2.55 1.29 14.43
N TYR A 20 -2.59 1.32 13.10
CA TYR A 20 -1.39 1.56 12.30
C TYR A 20 -0.98 3.02 12.27
N THR A 21 -1.92 3.96 12.39
CA THR A 21 -1.60 5.37 12.58
C THR A 21 -0.84 5.59 13.90
N GLU A 22 -1.26 4.92 14.98
CA GLU A 22 -0.54 4.98 16.27
C GLU A 22 0.86 4.37 16.17
N ARG A 23 1.00 3.21 15.53
CA ARG A 23 2.29 2.52 15.36
C ARG A 23 3.27 3.27 14.46
N LEU A 24 2.77 3.85 13.37
CA LEU A 24 3.59 4.57 12.39
C LEU A 24 3.83 6.03 12.78
N GLY A 25 3.07 6.56 13.75
CA GLY A 25 3.14 7.96 14.16
C GLY A 25 2.77 8.95 13.05
N LYS A 26 2.02 8.50 12.04
CA LYS A 26 1.65 9.28 10.86
C LYS A 26 0.25 8.90 10.38
N GLU A 27 -0.54 9.89 10.01
CA GLU A 27 -1.85 9.69 9.39
C GLU A 27 -1.71 8.99 8.03
N PRO A 28 -2.71 8.20 7.60
CA PRO A 28 -2.71 7.61 6.27
C PRO A 28 -2.73 8.70 5.20
N SER A 29 -1.96 8.47 4.14
CA SER A 29 -1.99 9.28 2.93
C SER A 29 -3.34 9.22 2.22
N ILE A 30 -4.04 8.09 2.36
CA ILE A 30 -5.42 7.92 1.91
C ILE A 30 -6.13 6.84 2.72
N VAL A 31 -7.42 7.06 2.96
CA VAL A 31 -8.36 6.05 3.43
C VAL A 31 -9.53 6.00 2.44
N VAL A 32 -9.82 4.80 1.94
CA VAL A 32 -11.06 4.47 1.25
C VAL A 32 -11.93 3.68 2.24
N PRO A 33 -13.08 4.22 2.67
CA PRO A 33 -13.93 3.58 3.67
C PRO A 33 -14.21 2.12 3.34
N ASP A 34 -14.08 1.25 4.35
CA ASP A 34 -14.33 -0.21 4.28
C ASP A 34 -13.49 -1.00 3.25
N GLU A 35 -12.56 -0.36 2.53
CA GLU A 35 -11.85 -1.01 1.43
C GLU A 35 -10.33 -0.94 1.52
N TYR A 36 -9.75 0.22 1.84
CA TYR A 36 -8.31 0.42 1.70
C TYR A 36 -7.76 1.55 2.56
N ALA A 37 -6.51 1.42 3.00
CA ALA A 37 -5.74 2.55 3.52
C ALA A 37 -4.26 2.40 3.20
N LEU A 38 -3.57 3.53 3.11
CA LEU A 38 -2.17 3.62 2.73
C LEU A 38 -1.44 4.66 3.57
N TRP A 39 -0.29 4.27 4.09
CA TRP A 39 0.65 5.15 4.80
C TRP A 39 1.95 5.23 4.00
N ARG A 40 2.45 6.44 3.82
CA ARG A 40 3.80 6.69 3.31
C ARG A 40 4.66 7.34 4.37
N THR A 41 5.70 6.64 4.78
CA THR A 41 6.75 7.15 5.66
C THR A 41 8.10 7.07 4.93
N GLU A 42 9.15 7.67 5.50
CA GLU A 42 10.51 7.54 4.96
C GLU A 42 11.01 6.09 4.94
N GLN A 43 10.49 5.23 5.83
CA GLN A 43 10.99 3.87 6.03
C GLN A 43 10.12 2.82 5.33
N ILE A 44 8.80 3.04 5.29
CA ILE A 44 7.82 2.08 4.78
C ILE A 44 6.65 2.77 4.07
N ASN A 45 6.26 2.19 2.93
CA ASN A 45 4.96 2.37 2.27
C ASN A 45 4.08 1.17 2.68
N LEU A 46 3.20 1.36 3.66
CA LEU A 46 2.31 0.31 4.16
C LEU A 46 0.92 0.50 3.57
N SER A 47 0.34 -0.55 3.01
CA SER A 47 -1.08 -0.55 2.66
C SER A 47 -1.84 -1.72 3.28
N ILE A 48 -3.11 -1.47 3.57
CA ILE A 48 -4.06 -2.49 3.99
C ILE A 48 -5.23 -2.50 3.02
N ARG A 49 -5.77 -3.68 2.73
CA ARG A 49 -6.95 -3.83 1.87
C ARG A 49 -7.91 -4.87 2.42
N GLN A 50 -9.19 -4.60 2.31
CA GLN A 50 -10.21 -5.63 2.44
C GLN A 50 -10.23 -6.50 1.19
N ASP A 51 -9.80 -7.75 1.34
CA ASP A 51 -9.69 -8.71 0.25
C ASP A 51 -10.29 -10.04 0.71
N ALA A 52 -11.48 -10.38 0.18
CA ALA A 52 -12.18 -11.60 0.54
C ALA A 52 -11.46 -12.89 0.09
N SER A 53 -10.43 -12.77 -0.76
CA SER A 53 -9.60 -13.90 -1.19
C SER A 53 -8.42 -14.20 -0.25
N CYS A 54 -8.17 -13.33 0.74
CA CYS A 54 -7.08 -13.46 1.71
C CYS A 54 -7.61 -13.58 3.13
N ASN A 55 -6.85 -14.23 4.01
CA ASN A 55 -7.15 -14.19 5.44
C ASN A 55 -6.79 -12.82 6.04
N PRO A 56 -7.51 -12.33 7.07
CA PRO A 56 -7.08 -11.12 7.78
C PRO A 56 -5.65 -11.24 8.32
N GLY A 57 -4.83 -10.22 8.11
CA GLY A 57 -3.41 -10.19 8.47
C GLY A 57 -2.48 -10.89 7.47
N GLU A 58 -3.02 -11.51 6.42
CA GLU A 58 -2.21 -12.18 5.40
C GLU A 58 -1.43 -11.17 4.55
N LEU A 59 -0.16 -11.50 4.27
CA LEU A 59 0.68 -10.76 3.35
C LEU A 59 0.18 -10.95 1.92
N ARG A 60 -0.22 -9.85 1.25
CA ARG A 60 -0.65 -9.87 -0.15
C ARG A 60 0.53 -9.74 -1.10
N HIS A 61 1.40 -8.76 -0.84
CA HIS A 61 2.67 -8.58 -1.56
C HIS A 61 3.65 -7.72 -0.75
N LEU A 62 4.93 -7.91 -1.05
CA LEU A 62 6.02 -7.01 -0.71
C LEU A 62 6.43 -6.21 -1.93
N GLY A 63 7.32 -5.24 -1.76
CA GLY A 63 7.85 -4.53 -2.90
C GLY A 63 8.74 -3.37 -2.55
N PHE A 64 8.97 -2.54 -3.56
CA PHE A 64 9.54 -1.22 -3.38
C PHE A 64 8.70 -0.18 -4.11
N GLU A 65 8.36 0.89 -3.38
CA GLU A 65 8.15 2.16 -4.05
C GLU A 65 9.54 2.69 -4.45
N ASP A 66 9.82 2.72 -5.75
CA ASP A 66 11.09 3.15 -6.32
C ASP A 66 10.86 4.38 -7.19
N SER A 67 11.45 5.51 -6.79
CA SER A 67 11.37 6.76 -7.55
C SER A 67 12.00 6.68 -8.96
N ASN A 68 12.78 5.63 -9.24
CA ASN A 68 13.39 5.39 -10.54
C ASN A 68 12.65 4.32 -11.37
N ALA A 69 11.57 3.72 -10.85
CA ALA A 69 10.78 2.75 -11.59
C ALA A 69 10.15 3.41 -12.81
N LYS A 70 10.39 2.81 -13.99
CA LYS A 70 9.80 3.26 -15.27
C LYS A 70 8.48 2.58 -15.59
N GLU A 71 8.26 1.41 -14.98
CA GLU A 71 7.10 0.56 -15.17
C GLU A 71 6.81 -0.21 -13.88
N PHE A 72 5.54 -0.56 -13.70
CA PHE A 72 5.13 -1.47 -12.64
C PHE A 72 5.61 -2.88 -12.98
N THR A 73 6.30 -3.53 -12.05
CA THR A 73 6.77 -4.91 -12.22
C THR A 73 6.28 -5.77 -11.06
N ALA A 74 6.03 -7.05 -11.35
CA ALA A 74 5.65 -8.04 -10.34
C ALA A 74 6.37 -9.37 -10.62
N SER A 75 7.00 -9.94 -9.58
CA SER A 75 7.66 -11.24 -9.66
C SER A 75 7.62 -11.94 -8.31
N LYS A 76 7.84 -13.26 -8.28
CA LYS A 76 7.94 -14.01 -7.02
C LYS A 76 9.39 -14.18 -6.61
N ASP A 77 9.67 -14.05 -5.32
CA ASP A 77 10.97 -14.41 -4.77
C ASP A 77 11.12 -15.94 -4.60
N VAL A 78 12.28 -16.37 -4.09
CA VAL A 78 12.59 -17.80 -3.85
C VAL A 78 11.68 -18.48 -2.82
N ASN A 79 10.95 -17.70 -2.01
CA ASN A 79 9.98 -18.18 -1.03
C ASN A 79 8.55 -18.16 -1.57
N GLY A 80 8.36 -17.67 -2.81
CA GLY A 80 7.05 -17.56 -3.44
C GLY A 80 6.28 -16.28 -3.07
N ILE A 81 6.89 -15.34 -2.34
CA ILE A 81 6.26 -14.06 -2.00
C ILE A 81 6.18 -13.21 -3.26
N LEU A 82 5.02 -12.61 -3.51
CA LEU A 82 4.86 -11.64 -4.60
C LEU A 82 5.58 -10.34 -4.23
N TRP A 83 6.49 -9.91 -5.09
CA TRP A 83 7.23 -8.66 -5.01
C TRP A 83 6.83 -7.74 -6.15
N GLU A 84 6.46 -6.51 -5.81
CA GLU A 84 6.12 -5.45 -6.76
C GLU A 84 7.16 -4.33 -6.72
N SER A 85 7.45 -3.70 -7.86
CA SER A 85 8.27 -2.48 -7.89
C SER A 85 7.58 -1.45 -8.78
N PHE A 86 7.36 -0.27 -8.24
CA PHE A 86 6.56 0.78 -8.88
C PHE A 86 6.95 2.17 -8.38
N SER A 87 6.57 3.21 -9.11
CA SER A 87 6.65 4.60 -8.65
C SER A 87 5.41 4.99 -7.85
N ALA A 88 5.48 6.10 -7.10
CA ALA A 88 4.33 6.60 -6.33
C ALA A 88 3.15 6.96 -7.24
N GLU A 89 3.43 7.47 -8.44
CA GLU A 89 2.44 7.80 -9.48
C GLU A 89 1.74 6.54 -9.98
N GLN A 90 2.48 5.46 -10.24
CA GLN A 90 1.91 4.18 -10.67
C GLN A 90 1.01 3.57 -9.60
N GLN A 91 1.38 3.65 -8.32
CA GLN A 91 0.49 3.21 -7.25
C GLN A 91 -0.78 4.09 -7.18
N ALA A 92 -0.64 5.40 -7.40
CA ALA A 92 -1.79 6.30 -7.42
C ALA A 92 -2.74 6.04 -8.61
N GLU A 93 -2.20 5.71 -9.78
CA GLU A 93 -2.97 5.28 -10.95
C GLU A 93 -3.80 4.02 -10.63
N GLU A 94 -3.20 3.01 -9.99
CA GLU A 94 -3.92 1.79 -9.59
C GLU A 94 -4.98 2.09 -8.52
N ILE A 95 -4.67 2.91 -7.51
CA ILE A 95 -5.66 3.34 -6.49
C ILE A 95 -6.85 4.02 -7.16
N ASN A 96 -6.62 4.95 -8.09
CA ASN A 96 -7.68 5.66 -8.79
C ASN A 96 -8.45 4.77 -9.78
N LYS A 97 -7.82 3.72 -10.28
CA LYS A 97 -8.49 2.72 -11.13
C LYS A 97 -9.43 1.82 -10.33
N PHE A 98 -9.02 1.40 -9.13
CA PHE A 98 -9.88 0.62 -8.23
C PHE A 98 -10.96 1.49 -7.57
N TRP A 99 -10.61 2.71 -7.17
CA TRP A 99 -11.49 3.67 -6.49
C TRP A 99 -11.47 5.02 -7.20
N PRO A 100 -12.21 5.19 -8.31
CA PRO A 100 -12.20 6.42 -9.11
C PRO A 100 -12.56 7.69 -8.33
N ASN A 101 -13.37 7.56 -7.28
CA ASN A 101 -13.79 8.68 -6.43
C ASN A 101 -12.73 9.06 -5.37
N ALA A 102 -11.64 8.29 -5.24
CA ALA A 102 -10.55 8.61 -4.32
C ALA A 102 -9.78 9.87 -4.76
N HIS A 103 -9.66 10.09 -6.09
CA HIS A 103 -8.86 11.15 -6.69
C HIS A 103 -7.48 11.31 -6.04
N TYR A 104 -6.87 10.17 -5.71
CA TYR A 104 -5.63 10.11 -4.98
C TYR A 104 -4.48 10.70 -5.79
N GLN A 105 -3.70 11.57 -5.17
CA GLN A 105 -2.44 12.05 -5.70
C GLN A 105 -1.34 11.70 -4.71
N PRO A 106 -0.20 11.16 -5.18
CA PRO A 106 0.91 10.90 -4.28
C PRO A 106 1.47 12.23 -3.81
N ASN A 107 1.38 12.50 -2.51
CA ASN A 107 2.17 13.56 -1.90
C ASN A 107 3.61 13.08 -1.78
N GLU A 108 4.59 13.97 -1.90
CA GLU A 108 5.97 13.64 -1.56
C GLU A 108 6.00 13.03 -0.15
N ALA A 109 6.76 11.95 0.02
CA ALA A 109 6.97 11.34 1.33
C ALA A 109 7.66 12.37 2.22
N GLY A 110 6.86 13.14 2.97
CA GLY A 110 7.34 14.07 3.98
C GLY A 110 7.85 13.37 5.22
#